data_AF-A0A1C6AJ80-F1
#
_entry.id   AF-A0A1C6AJ80-F1
#
_cell.length_a   1.000
_cell.length_b   1.000
_cell.length_c   1.000
_cell.angle_alpha   90.00
_cell.angle_beta   90.00
_cell.angle_gamma   90.00
#
_symmetry.space_group_name_H-M   'P 1'
#
loop_
_entity.id
_entity.type
_entity.pdbx_description
1 polymer ?
#
loop_
_entity_poly.entity_id
_entity_poly.type
_entity_poly.pdbx_seq_one_letter_code
_entity_poly.pdbx_strand_id
1 'polypeptide(L)' 'MILHTFSWAIAVDMTDGKITRAYPARVRYRGFGEQNNTDGYIKVSKYLKENADELEIESRE' A
#
# COMPACT_ATOMS: atom_id res chain seq x y z
N MET A 1 0.03 -0.25 6.20
CA MET A 1 1.27 0.17 6.91
C MET A 1 2.18 -0.99 7.29
N ILE A 2 1.67 -2.11 7.83
CA ILE A 2 2.52 -3.22 8.34
C ILE A 2 3.45 -3.83 7.27
N LEU A 3 2.94 -4.11 6.06
CA LEU A 3 3.76 -4.68 4.97
C LEU A 3 4.91 -3.74 4.59
N HIS A 4 4.63 -2.44 4.46
CA HIS A 4 5.65 -1.44 4.18
C HIS A 4 6.65 -1.28 5.31
N THR A 5 6.27 -1.45 6.57
CA THR A 5 7.23 -1.40 7.68
C THR A 5 8.24 -2.56 7.59
N PHE A 6 7.82 -3.73 7.10
CA PHE A 6 8.67 -4.92 6.99
C PHE A 6 9.30 -5.15 5.61
N SER A 7 9.19 -4.17 4.70
CA SER A 7 9.65 -4.28 3.31
C SER A 7 8.99 -5.39 2.51
N TRP A 8 7.68 -5.54 2.70
CA TRP A 8 6.80 -6.38 1.89
C TRP A 8 5.89 -5.53 1.02
N ALA A 9 5.54 -6.05 -0.14
CA ALA A 9 4.57 -5.48 -1.08
C ALA A 9 3.72 -6.62 -1.68
N ILE A 10 2.55 -6.28 -2.22
CA ILE A 10 1.78 -7.23 -3.04
C ILE A 10 2.38 -7.18 -4.45
N ALA A 11 2.99 -8.28 -4.87
CA ALA A 11 3.44 -8.50 -6.23
C ALA A 11 2.33 -9.13 -7.06
N VAL A 12 2.30 -8.80 -8.34
CA VAL A 12 1.29 -9.29 -9.28
C VAL A 12 2.00 -9.84 -10.51
N ASP A 13 1.71 -11.10 -10.84
CA ASP A 13 2.17 -11.71 -12.08
C ASP A 13 1.19 -11.33 -13.20
N MET A 14 1.75 -10.90 -14.34
CA MET A 14 0.97 -10.52 -15.52
C MET A 14 1.35 -11.40 -16.70
N THR A 15 0.34 -11.91 -17.40
CA THR A 15 0.48 -12.65 -18.67
C THR A 15 -0.55 -12.10 -19.64
N ASP A 16 -0.10 -11.65 -20.82
CA ASP A 16 -0.95 -11.04 -21.86
C ASP A 16 -1.86 -9.92 -21.34
N GLY A 17 -1.31 -9.06 -20.48
CA GLY A 17 -2.04 -7.92 -19.90
C GLY A 17 -3.09 -8.31 -18.84
N LYS A 18 -3.22 -9.59 -18.51
CA LYS A 18 -4.12 -10.09 -17.46
C LYS A 18 -3.33 -10.44 -16.21
N ILE A 19 -3.91 -10.11 -15.07
CA ILE A 19 -3.40 -10.53 -13.76
C ILE A 19 -3.67 -12.03 -13.61
N THR A 20 -2.62 -12.81 -13.42
CA THR A 20 -2.74 -14.28 -13.24
C THR A 20 -2.54 -14.69 -11.78
N ARG A 21 -1.81 -13.88 -11.00
CA ARG A 21 -1.55 -14.16 -9.59
C ARG A 21 -1.25 -12.87 -8.83
N ALA A 22 -1.67 -12.80 -7.57
CA ALA A 22 -1.28 -11.76 -6.62
C ALA A 22 -0.78 -12.40 -5.32
N TYR A 23 0.36 -11.94 -4.79
CA TYR A 23 0.95 -12.53 -3.59
C TYR A 23 1.85 -11.54 -2.84
N PRO A 24 2.01 -11.69 -1.51
CA PRO A 24 2.95 -10.89 -0.76
C PRO A 24 4.40 -11.30 -1.09
N ALA A 25 5.25 -10.32 -1.38
CA ALA A 25 6.66 -10.52 -1.68
C ALA A 25 7.52 -9.52 -0.90
N ARG A 26 8.67 -9.99 -0.41
CA ARG A 26 9.68 -9.12 0.20
C ARG A 26 10.43 -8.37 -0.90
N VAL A 27 10.49 -7.05 -0.82
CA VAL A 27 11.06 -6.19 -1.86
C VAL A 27 12.23 -5.37 -1.32
N ARG A 28 13.30 -5.25 -2.12
CA ARG A 28 14.48 -4.45 -1.77
C ARG A 28 14.31 -2.97 -2.14
N TYR A 29 13.61 -2.71 -3.23
CA TYR A 29 13.29 -1.37 -3.71
C TYR A 29 11.80 -1.31 -4.02
N ARG A 30 11.16 -0.21 -3.64
CA ARG A 30 9.71 0.00 -3.86
C ARG A 30 9.38 0.71 -5.16
N GLY A 31 10.39 1.03 -5.99
CA GLY A 31 10.18 1.49 -7.35
C GLY A 31 9.45 2.84 -7.51
N PHE A 32 9.30 3.62 -6.45
CA PHE A 32 8.68 4.94 -6.52
C PHE A 32 9.75 6.01 -6.55
N GLY A 33 9.70 6.89 -7.57
CA GLY A 33 10.42 8.15 -7.53
C GLY A 33 10.03 8.96 -6.30
N GLU A 34 10.93 9.82 -5.82
CA GLU A 34 10.75 10.60 -4.59
C GLU A 34 9.41 11.35 -4.57
N GLN A 35 9.03 11.96 -5.71
CA GLN A 35 7.75 12.65 -5.86
C GLN A 35 6.54 11.74 -5.62
N ASN A 36 6.56 10.52 -6.16
CA ASN A 36 5.45 9.57 -5.99
C ASN A 36 5.30 9.14 -4.53
N ASN A 37 6.41 9.02 -3.81
CA ASN A 37 6.37 8.74 -2.37
C ASN A 37 5.77 9.92 -1.61
N THR A 38 6.22 11.14 -1.88
CA THR A 38 5.70 12.37 -1.24
C THR A 38 4.19 12.50 -1.45
N ASP A 39 3.72 12.40 -2.69
CA ASP A 39 2.30 12.50 -3.02
C ASP A 39 1.48 11.38 -2.38
N GLY A 40 2.03 10.16 -2.34
CA GLY A 40 1.43 9.01 -1.67
C GLY A 40 1.27 9.23 -0.18
N TYR A 41 2.33 9.70 0.51
CA TYR A 41 2.28 10.00 1.94
C TYR A 41 1.28 11.10 2.26
N ILE A 42 1.21 12.16 1.47
CA ILE A 42 0.24 13.24 1.65
C ILE A 42 -1.19 12.70 1.55
N LYS A 43 -1.49 11.90 0.51
CA LYS A 43 -2.82 11.31 0.30
C LYS A 43 -3.23 10.38 1.43
N VAL A 44 -2.33 9.47 1.83
CA VAL A 44 -2.59 8.54 2.94
C VAL A 44 -2.79 9.29 4.25
N SER A 45 -1.95 10.29 4.54
CA SER A 45 -2.07 11.08 5.78
C SER A 45 -3.39 11.85 5.84
N LYS A 46 -3.82 12.40 4.69
CA LYS A 46 -5.12 13.07 4.57
C LYS A 46 -6.28 12.09 4.79
N TYR A 47 -6.25 10.93 4.12
CA TYR A 47 -7.27 9.90 4.28
C TYR A 47 -7.37 9.42 5.73
N LEU A 48 -6.24 9.11 6.38
CA LEU A 48 -6.21 8.70 7.78
C LEU A 48 -6.81 9.78 8.69
N LYS A 49 -6.47 11.04 8.46
CA LYS A 49 -7.01 12.17 9.23
C LYS A 49 -8.53 12.31 9.06
N GLU A 50 -9.02 12.17 7.84
CA GLU A 50 -10.42 12.39 7.50
C GLU A 50 -11.33 11.23 7.92
N ASN A 51 -10.79 10.02 8.04
CA ASN A 51 -11.57 8.80 8.30
C ASN A 51 -11.15 8.10 9.60
N ALA A 52 -10.41 8.77 10.50
CA ALA A 52 -9.88 8.16 11.72
C ALA A 52 -10.96 7.50 12.59
N ASP A 53 -12.11 8.18 12.75
CA ASP A 53 -13.21 7.71 13.58
C ASP A 53 -13.87 6.45 13.01
N GLU A 54 -14.08 6.41 11.68
CA GLU A 54 -14.65 5.24 10.99
C GLU A 54 -13.69 4.06 11.03
N LEU A 55 -12.40 4.30 10.79
CA LEU A 55 -11.35 3.28 10.90
C LEU A 55 -11.24 2.72 12.34
N GLU A 56 -11.49 3.54 13.36
CA GLU A 56 -11.53 3.07 14.76
C GLU A 56 -12.72 2.13 14.97
N ILE A 57 -13.90 2.46 14.45
CA ILE A 57 -15.09 1.61 14.53
C ILE A 57 -14.83 0.27 13.84
N GLU A 58 -14.37 0.30 12.58
CA GLU A 58 -14.04 -0.89 11.78
C GLU A 58 -13.02 -1.80 12.49
N SER A 59 -12.05 -1.21 13.21
CA SER A 59 -11.00 -1.98 13.89
C SER A 59 -11.50 -2.85 15.05
N ARG A 60 -12.74 -2.65 15.50
CA ARG A 60 -13.37 -3.37 16.60
C ARG A 60 -14.36 -4.46 16.14
N GLU A 61 -14.54 -4.61 14.83
CA GLU A 61 -15.32 -5.69 14.20
C GLU A 61 -14.45 -6.93 13.95
#